data_AF-A0AAD2GY41-F1
#
_entry.id   AF-A0AAD2GY41-F1
#
_cell.length_a   1.000
_cell.length_b   1.000
_cell.length_c   1.000
_cell.angle_alpha   90.00
_cell.angle_beta   90.00
_cell.angle_gamma   90.00
#
_symmetry.space_group_name_H-M   'P 1'
#
loop_
_entity.id
_entity.type
_entity.pdbx_description
1 polymer ?
#
loop_
_entity_poly.entity_id
_entity_poly.type
_entity_poly.pdbx_seq_one_letter_code
_entity_poly.pdbx_strand_id
1 'polypeptide(L)'
;TTVFGNVASEIAGTSVLQPNSPQSIVKTSLQSATRSQELARRLFFSFAKPGNQYLLVEDIARFFGSPDEADKVFALFDQDSNGDATREEIEMSIMEIHREQLSIEHS
;
A
#
# COMPACT_ATOMS: atom_id res chain seq x y z
N THR A 1 22.46 -35.81 0.22
CA THR A 1 21.69 -35.64 1.46
C THR A 1 22.42 -34.64 2.33
N THR A 2 22.05 -33.37 2.24
CA THR A 2 22.56 -32.34 3.15
C THR A 2 21.36 -31.61 3.73
N VAL A 3 20.96 -32.08 4.91
CA VAL A 3 19.97 -31.46 5.78
C VAL A 3 20.69 -30.31 6.49
N PHE A 4 20.64 -29.12 5.89
CA PHE A 4 20.69 -27.85 6.61
C PHE A 4 19.23 -27.43 6.75
N GLY A 5 18.62 -27.26 7.91
CA GLY A 5 19.12 -27.13 9.27
C GLY A 5 17.98 -26.45 10.03
N ASN A 6 17.48 -27.10 11.05
CA ASN A 6 16.26 -26.78 11.80
C ASN A 6 16.42 -25.55 12.72
N VAL A 7 16.66 -24.35 12.19
CA VAL A 7 16.90 -23.14 13.02
C VAL A 7 16.16 -21.89 12.54
N ALA A 8 14.87 -22.02 12.19
CA ALA A 8 13.99 -20.85 12.08
C ALA A 8 12.55 -21.12 12.55
N SER A 9 12.32 -22.20 13.28
CA SER A 9 11.15 -22.26 14.16
C SER A 9 11.51 -21.49 15.42
N GLU A 10 10.67 -20.52 15.77
CA GLU A 10 10.58 -19.98 17.13
C GLU A 10 11.54 -18.84 17.51
N ILE A 11 11.47 -17.71 16.79
CA ILE A 11 11.64 -16.39 17.43
C ILE A 11 10.41 -15.55 17.08
N ALA A 12 9.41 -15.59 17.96
CA ALA A 12 8.27 -14.68 18.10
C ALA A 12 7.53 -14.26 16.82
N GLY A 13 6.45 -14.98 16.48
CA GLY A 13 5.16 -14.42 16.01
C GLY A 13 5.13 -13.51 14.77
N THR A 14 6.23 -13.29 14.09
CA THR A 14 6.30 -12.49 12.87
C THR A 14 6.32 -13.48 11.73
N SER A 15 5.19 -13.54 11.01
CA SER A 15 5.12 -14.21 9.72
C SER A 15 6.37 -13.83 8.94
N VAL A 16 7.28 -14.78 8.70
CA VAL A 16 8.46 -14.57 7.85
C VAL A 16 7.89 -14.18 6.50
N LEU A 17 7.80 -12.87 6.26
CA LEU A 17 7.22 -12.34 5.03
C LEU A 17 8.08 -12.92 3.92
N GLN A 18 7.49 -13.83 3.15
CA GLN A 18 8.18 -14.37 1.99
C GLN A 18 8.60 -13.16 1.14
N PRO A 19 9.86 -13.06 0.69
CA PRO A 19 10.38 -11.85 0.05
C PRO A 19 9.52 -11.35 -1.12
N ASN A 20 8.83 -12.27 -1.80
CA ASN A 20 7.96 -12.01 -2.94
C ASN A 20 6.45 -11.95 -2.60
N SER A 21 6.08 -11.92 -1.32
CA SER A 21 4.69 -11.71 -0.92
C SER A 21 4.24 -10.28 -1.23
N PRO A 22 2.95 -10.04 -1.56
CA PRO A 22 2.42 -8.70 -1.80
C PRO A 22 2.74 -7.72 -0.66
N GLN A 23 2.63 -8.19 0.59
CA GLN A 23 2.91 -7.42 1.79
C GLN A 23 4.38 -7.04 1.90
N SER A 24 5.30 -7.97 1.60
CA SER A 24 6.75 -7.70 1.57
C SER A 24 7.10 -6.66 0.50
N ILE A 25 6.50 -6.76 -0.68
CA ILE A 25 6.72 -5.81 -1.78
C ILE A 25 6.25 -4.41 -1.36
N VAL A 26 5.04 -4.28 -0.83
CA VAL A 26 4.51 -2.98 -0.36
C VAL A 26 5.39 -2.40 0.74
N LYS A 27 5.73 -3.19 1.77
CA LYS A 27 6.61 -2.73 2.86
C LYS A 27 7.97 -2.26 2.35
N THR A 28 8.59 -3.04 1.46
CA THR A 28 9.90 -2.71 0.87
C THR A 28 9.83 -1.45 0.00
N SER A 29 8.72 -1.24 -0.72
CA SER A 29 8.52 -0.02 -1.50
C SER A 29 8.40 1.21 -0.59
N LEU A 30 7.69 1.08 0.54
CA LEU A 30 7.54 2.14 1.53
C LEU A 30 8.83 2.50 2.27
N GLN A 31 9.92 1.76 2.12
CA GLN A 31 11.22 2.12 2.71
C GLN A 31 12.03 3.11 1.86
N SER A 32 11.60 3.38 0.62
CA SER A 32 12.27 4.30 -0.29
C SER A 32 11.27 5.28 -0.88
N ALA A 33 11.57 6.58 -0.81
CA ALA A 33 10.73 7.63 -1.40
C ALA A 33 10.44 7.36 -2.89
N THR A 34 11.46 7.02 -3.68
CA THR A 34 11.30 6.73 -5.10
C THR A 34 10.40 5.52 -5.35
N ARG A 35 10.58 4.42 -4.61
CA ARG A 35 9.72 3.23 -4.75
C ARG A 35 8.30 3.47 -4.24
N SER A 36 8.14 4.36 -3.26
CA SER A 36 6.82 4.80 -2.77
C SER A 36 6.05 5.57 -3.84
N GLN A 37 6.72 6.47 -4.56
CA GLN A 37 6.13 7.16 -5.71
C GLN A 37 5.77 6.20 -6.85
N GLU A 38 6.63 5.23 -7.15
CA GLU A 38 6.33 4.18 -8.14
C GLU A 38 5.13 3.32 -7.71
N LEU A 39 5.04 2.98 -6.42
CA LEU A 39 3.90 2.27 -5.85
C LEU A 39 2.61 3.09 -6.00
N ALA A 40 2.64 4.39 -5.69
CA ALA A 40 1.48 5.27 -5.83
C ALA A 40 0.96 5.32 -7.28
N ARG A 41 1.88 5.50 -8.25
CA ARG A 41 1.53 5.48 -9.68
C ARG A 41 0.93 4.14 -10.09
N ARG A 42 1.51 3.04 -9.60
CA ARG A 42 1.01 1.70 -9.88
C ARG A 42 -0.38 1.49 -9.30
N LEU A 43 -0.66 1.96 -8.09
CA LEU A 43 -2.01 1.92 -7.51
C LEU A 43 -2.99 2.70 -8.38
N PHE A 44 -2.69 3.96 -8.70
CA PHE A 44 -3.54 4.79 -9.54
C PHE A 44 -3.89 4.11 -10.87
N PHE A 45 -2.88 3.70 -11.65
CA PHE A 45 -3.12 3.09 -12.97
C PHE A 45 -3.71 1.67 -12.92
N SER A 46 -3.69 1.00 -11.76
CA SER A 46 -4.32 -0.32 -11.61
C SER A 46 -5.83 -0.21 -11.42
N PHE A 47 -6.31 0.89 -10.85
CA PHE A 47 -7.72 1.07 -10.51
C PHE A 47 -8.42 2.11 -11.39
N ALA A 48 -7.70 3.11 -11.90
CA ALA A 48 -8.28 4.15 -12.73
C ALA A 48 -8.78 3.56 -14.05
N LYS A 49 -9.99 3.94 -14.45
CA LYS A 49 -10.50 3.61 -15.78
C LYS A 49 -9.57 4.23 -16.84
N PRO A 50 -9.34 3.57 -17.98
CA PRO A 50 -8.47 4.09 -19.03
C PRO A 50 -8.89 5.51 -19.46
N GLY A 51 -7.98 6.46 -19.35
CA GLY A 51 -8.22 7.87 -19.70
C GLY A 51 -8.78 8.74 -18.57
N ASN A 52 -9.14 8.17 -17.41
CA ASN A 52 -9.53 8.96 -16.25
C ASN A 52 -8.32 9.62 -15.57
N GLN A 53 -8.54 10.81 -15.04
CA GLN A 53 -7.54 11.60 -14.30
C GLN A 53 -7.67 11.44 -12.77
N TYR A 54 -8.72 10.74 -12.31
CA TYR A 54 -9.03 10.50 -10.92
C TYR A 54 -9.63 9.09 -10.73
N LEU A 55 -9.54 8.58 -9.49
CA LEU A 55 -10.27 7.41 -9.02
C LEU A 55 -11.56 7.85 -8.35
N LEU A 56 -12.57 6.98 -8.41
CA LEU A 56 -13.74 7.04 -7.54
C LEU A 56 -13.72 5.85 -6.59
N VAL A 57 -14.40 5.96 -5.44
CA VAL A 57 -14.51 4.84 -4.48
C VAL A 57 -15.06 3.57 -5.14
N GLU A 58 -15.98 3.72 -6.09
CA GLU A 58 -16.58 2.65 -6.88
C GLU A 58 -15.54 1.81 -7.66
N ASP A 59 -14.43 2.42 -8.08
CA ASP A 59 -13.38 1.74 -8.85
C ASP A 59 -12.62 0.72 -7.98
N ILE A 60 -12.60 0.93 -6.65
CA ILE A 60 -11.93 0.05 -5.68
C ILE A 60 -12.90 -0.75 -4.79
N ALA A 61 -14.17 -0.35 -4.70
CA ALA A 61 -15.14 -0.90 -3.75
C ALA A 61 -15.26 -2.43 -3.78
N ARG A 62 -15.17 -3.04 -4.97
CA ARG A 62 -15.24 -4.50 -5.16
C ARG A 62 -14.09 -5.30 -4.52
N PHE A 63 -13.02 -4.64 -4.09
CA PHE A 63 -11.87 -5.29 -3.45
C PHE A 63 -11.96 -5.32 -1.92
N PHE A 64 -13.02 -4.73 -1.35
CA PHE A 64 -13.27 -4.67 0.10
C PHE A 64 -14.48 -5.51 0.49
N GLY A 65 -14.57 -5.87 1.76
CA GLY A 65 -15.66 -6.70 2.28
C GLY A 65 -16.99 -5.95 2.41
N SER A 66 -16.95 -4.62 2.50
CA SER A 66 -18.14 -3.77 2.58
C SER A 66 -17.92 -2.39 1.95
N PRO A 67 -18.99 -1.69 1.53
CA PRO A 67 -18.89 -0.31 1.05
C PRO A 67 -18.27 0.65 2.08
N ASP A 68 -18.63 0.51 3.36
CA ASP A 68 -18.09 1.33 4.46
C ASP A 68 -16.57 1.14 4.64
N GLU A 69 -16.06 -0.07 4.43
CA GLU A 69 -14.61 -0.34 4.43
C GLU A 69 -13.93 0.33 3.23
N ALA A 70 -14.54 0.27 2.05
CA ALA A 70 -14.03 0.94 0.85
C ALA A 70 -13.98 2.46 1.03
N ASP A 71 -15.04 3.07 1.57
CA ASP A 71 -15.10 4.51 1.86
C ASP A 71 -14.01 4.94 2.83
N LYS A 72 -13.80 4.17 3.92
CA LYS A 72 -12.73 4.44 4.90
C LYS A 72 -11.34 4.39 4.29
N VAL A 73 -11.08 3.40 3.42
CA VAL A 73 -9.79 3.27 2.74
C VAL A 73 -9.63 4.35 1.67
N PHE A 74 -10.69 4.68 0.95
CA PHE A 74 -10.68 5.73 -0.07
C PHE A 74 -10.41 7.10 0.54
N ALA A 75 -10.94 7.38 1.73
CA ALA A 75 -10.66 8.60 2.49
C ALA A 75 -9.18 8.77 2.89
N LEU A 76 -8.35 7.71 2.81
CA LEU A 76 -6.89 7.84 2.95
C LEU A 76 -6.25 8.48 1.71
N PHE A 77 -6.90 8.38 0.55
CA PHE A 77 -6.42 8.91 -0.73
C PHE A 77 -7.07 10.25 -1.09
N ASP A 78 -8.36 10.41 -0.81
CA ASP A 78 -9.14 11.64 -1.04
C ASP A 78 -8.84 12.68 0.05
N GLN A 79 -7.78 13.46 -0.16
CA GLN A 79 -7.24 14.41 0.82
C GLN A 79 -8.13 15.64 1.00
N ASP A 80 -8.86 16.06 -0.03
CA ASP A 80 -9.74 17.23 0.00
C ASP A 80 -11.22 16.87 0.28
N SER A 81 -11.54 15.57 0.36
CA SER A 81 -12.87 15.04 0.60
C SER A 81 -13.89 15.44 -0.46
N ASN A 82 -13.46 15.57 -1.72
CA ASN A 82 -14.33 15.93 -2.84
C ASN A 82 -15.04 14.71 -3.47
N GLY A 83 -14.68 13.49 -3.08
CA GLY A 83 -15.23 12.23 -3.58
C GLY A 83 -14.47 11.61 -4.75
N ASP A 84 -13.36 12.21 -5.17
CA ASP A 84 -12.42 11.68 -6.15
C ASP A 84 -10.98 11.69 -5.60
N ALA A 85 -10.10 10.88 -6.19
CA ALA A 85 -8.69 10.86 -5.81
C ALA A 85 -7.83 10.93 -7.07
N THR A 86 -7.19 12.08 -7.26
CA THR A 86 -6.23 12.32 -8.32
C THR A 86 -4.94 11.53 -8.09
N ARG A 87 -4.15 11.37 -9.17
CA ARG A 87 -2.84 10.71 -9.07
C ARG A 87 -1.92 11.41 -8.08
N GLU A 88 -1.97 12.74 -8.06
CA GLU A 88 -1.18 13.59 -7.16
C GLU A 88 -1.58 13.36 -5.70
N GLU A 89 -2.86 13.24 -5.39
CA GLU A 89 -3.34 12.95 -4.03
C GLU A 89 -2.95 11.56 -3.55
N ILE A 90 -3.02 10.55 -4.41
CA ILE A 90 -2.51 9.20 -4.08
C ILE A 90 -0.99 9.26 -3.85
N GLU A 91 -0.24 9.99 -4.67
CA GLU A 91 1.21 10.15 -4.48
C GLU A 91 1.52 10.84 -3.15
N MET A 92 0.80 11.91 -2.79
CA MET A 92 0.95 12.58 -1.50
C MET A 92 0.63 11.65 -0.33
N SER A 93 -0.47 10.91 -0.40
CA SER A 93 -0.93 9.99 0.66
C SER A 93 0.06 8.84 0.88
N ILE A 94 0.57 8.24 -0.19
CA ILE A 94 1.59 7.18 -0.08
C ILE A 94 2.92 7.75 0.46
N MET A 95 3.28 8.97 0.08
CA MET A 95 4.47 9.64 0.63
C MET A 95 4.32 10.01 2.10
N GLU A 96 3.11 10.28 2.57
CA GLU A 96 2.82 10.45 4.00
C GLU A 96 3.01 9.14 4.76
N ILE A 97 2.41 8.04 4.28
CA ILE A 97 2.60 6.71 4.85
C ILE A 97 4.09 6.32 4.88
N HIS A 98 4.85 6.65 3.84
CA HIS A 98 6.31 6.46 3.83
C HIS A 98 6.99 7.19 5.01
N ARG A 99 6.65 8.45 5.25
CA ARG A 99 7.21 9.24 6.35
C ARG A 99 6.82 8.68 7.71
N GLU A 100 5.56 8.29 7.88
CA GLU A 100 5.07 7.65 9.10
C GLU A 100 5.82 6.36 9.40
N GLN A 101 6.04 5.51 8.39
CA GLN A 101 6.77 4.25 8.55
C GLN A 101 8.21 4.48 8.98
N LEU A 102 8.91 5.45 8.38
CA LEU A 102 10.26 5.82 8.82
C LEU A 102 10.24 6.35 10.25
N SER A 103 9.25 7.17 10.62
CA SER A 103 9.12 7.68 11.98
C SER A 103 8.94 6.55 13.00
N ILE A 104 8.17 5.52 12.68
CA ILE A 104 7.95 4.36 13.56
C ILE A 104 9.22 3.50 13.66
N GLU A 105 9.92 3.24 12.54
CA GLU A 105 11.17 2.47 12.54
C GLU A 105 12.32 3.15 13.30
N HIS A 106 12.29 4.48 13.40
CA HIS A 106 13.28 5.29 14.10
C HIS A 106 12.88 5.75 15.51
N SER A 107 11.69 5.38 15.99
CA SER A 107 11.21 5.65 17.37
C SER A 107 11.62 4.53 18.32
#